data_AF-A0A7X7TQG1-F1
#
_entry.id   AF-A0A7X7TQG1-F1
#
_cell.length_a   1.000
_cell.length_b   1.000
_cell.length_c   1.000
_cell.angle_alpha   90.00
_cell.angle_beta   90.00
_cell.angle_gamma   90.00
#
_symmetry.space_group_name_H-M   'P 1'
#
loop_
_entity.id
_entity.type
_entity.pdbx_description
1 polymer ?
#
loop_
_entity_poly.entity_id
_entity_poly.type
_entity_poly.pdbx_seq_one_letter_code
_entity_poly.pdbx_strand_id
1 'polypeptide(L)' 'AVISPISRIDDLAENKTYVFCKDDSPGPVCEKLYHKLRAIQYGDEPDPYGWVTVLD' A
#
# COMPACT_ATOMS: atom_id res chain seq x y z
N ALA A 1 -6.92 2.19 -6.03
CA ALA A 1 -5.61 1.69 -5.56
C ALA A 1 -5.84 0.91 -4.27
N VAL A 2 -5.17 -0.23 -4.07
CA VAL A 2 -5.30 -1.04 -2.83
C VAL A 2 -4.46 -0.43 -1.70
N ILE A 3 -3.26 0.04 -2.04
CA ILE A 3 -2.40 0.86 -1.19
C ILE A 3 -1.83 1.97 -2.10
N SER A 4 -1.85 3.21 -1.62
CA SER A 4 -1.27 4.36 -2.30
C SER A 4 -0.06 4.87 -1.48
N PRO A 5 1.19 4.58 -1.91
CA PRO A 5 2.38 5.11 -1.26
C PRO A 5 2.35 6.65 -1.27
N ILE A 6 2.68 7.26 -0.14
CA ILE A 6 2.82 8.72 -0.03
C ILE A 6 4.27 9.06 -0.32
N SER A 7 4.52 9.79 -1.41
CA SER A 7 5.89 10.21 -1.75
C SER A 7 6.34 11.42 -0.94
N ARG A 8 5.43 12.37 -0.68
CA ARG A 8 5.72 13.63 0.00
C ARG A 8 4.49 14.18 0.71
N ILE A 9 4.71 14.87 1.82
CA ILE A 9 3.71 15.69 2.50
C ILE A 9 4.29 17.10 2.63
N ASP A 10 3.55 18.10 2.14
CA ASP A 10 3.90 19.51 2.27
C ASP A 10 3.01 20.13 3.36
N ASP A 11 3.62 20.52 4.48
CA ASP A 11 2.99 21.25 5.57
C ASP A 11 3.19 22.75 5.34
N LEU A 12 2.17 23.40 4.78
CA LEU A 12 2.22 24.81 4.42
C LEU A 12 2.19 25.74 5.64
N ALA A 13 1.62 25.30 6.76
CA ALA A 13 1.53 26.12 7.97
C ALA A 13 2.91 26.27 8.62
N GLU A 14 3.65 25.17 8.69
CA GLU A 14 5.02 25.13 9.23
C GLU A 14 6.10 25.39 8.16
N ASN A 15 5.68 25.63 6.90
CA ASN A 15 6.55 25.77 5.72
C ASN A 15 7.60 24.64 5.62
N LYS A 16 7.15 23.39 5.86
CA LYS A 16 8.02 22.22 5.95
C LYS A 16 7.55 21.11 5.02
N THR A 17 8.53 20.50 4.33
CA THR A 17 8.30 19.38 3.42
C THR A 17 8.88 18.10 3.99
N TYR A 18 8.07 17.04 3.99
CA TYR A 18 8.47 15.68 4.38
C TYR A 18 8.49 14.80 3.14
N VAL A 19 9.67 14.28 2.76
CA VAL A 19 9.84 13.39 1.61
C VAL A 19 10.04 11.95 2.11
N PHE A 20 9.18 11.04 1.67
CA PHE A 20 9.14 9.64 2.10
C PHE A 20 9.61 8.66 1.02
N CYS A 21 9.36 8.97 -0.27
CA CYS A 21 9.92 8.24 -1.41
C CYS A 21 11.04 9.09 -2.01
N LYS A 22 12.30 8.73 -1.75
CA LYS A 22 13.47 9.51 -2.21
C LYS A 22 13.89 9.19 -3.65
N ASP A 23 13.41 8.06 -4.17
CA ASP A 23 13.76 7.46 -5.47
C ASP A 23 12.53 7.31 -6.39
N ASP A 24 11.46 8.08 -6.12
CA ASP A 24 10.17 8.02 -6.81
C ASP A 24 9.51 6.62 -6.83
N SER A 25 9.99 5.71 -5.99
CA SER A 25 9.51 4.32 -5.90
C SER A 25 8.82 4.06 -4.55
N PRO A 26 7.82 3.16 -4.49
CA PRO A 26 7.25 2.73 -3.22
C PRO A 26 8.31 2.10 -2.32
N GLY A 27 8.28 2.41 -1.02
CA GLY A 27 9.17 1.75 -0.08
C GLY A 27 8.88 0.24 0.03
N PRO A 28 9.86 -0.59 0.44
CA PRO A 28 9.76 -2.06 0.40
C PRO A 28 8.64 -2.62 1.28
N VAL A 29 8.29 -1.94 2.38
CA VAL A 29 7.17 -2.33 3.23
C VAL A 29 5.82 -2.08 2.54
N CYS A 30 5.71 -0.98 1.80
CA CYS A 30 4.51 -0.63 1.06
C CYS A 30 4.24 -1.66 -0.05
N GLU A 31 5.28 -2.04 -0.79
CA GLU A 31 5.22 -3.11 -1.80
C GLU A 31 4.81 -4.44 -1.18
N LYS A 32 5.48 -4.85 -0.09
CA LYS A 32 5.16 -6.12 0.60
C LYS A 32 3.69 -6.19 1.01
N LEU A 33 3.15 -5.12 1.60
CA LEU A 33 1.75 -5.07 2.02
C LEU A 33 0.79 -5.09 0.81
N TYR A 34 1.12 -4.33 -0.24
CA TYR A 34 0.31 -4.28 -1.46
C TYR A 34 0.20 -5.66 -2.11
N HIS A 35 1.34 -6.33 -2.30
CA HIS A 35 1.39 -7.65 -2.93
C HIS A 35 0.68 -8.71 -2.08
N LYS A 36 0.93 -8.74 -0.76
CA LYS A 36 0.31 -9.71 0.16
C LYS A 36 -1.21 -9.58 0.17
N LEU A 37 -1.73 -8.36 0.31
CA LEU A 37 -3.19 -8.13 0.35
C LEU A 37 -3.84 -8.47 -0.99
N ARG A 38 -3.21 -8.07 -2.10
CA ARG A 38 -3.71 -8.35 -3.45
C ARG A 38 -3.72 -9.84 -3.77
N ALA A 39 -2.69 -10.58 -3.36
CA ALA A 39 -2.62 -12.02 -3.55
C ALA A 39 -3.75 -12.76 -2.80
N ILE A 40 -4.10 -12.33 -1.59
CA ILE A 40 -5.28 -12.84 -0.87
C ILE A 40 -6.56 -12.53 -1.64
N GLN A 41 -6.72 -11.29 -2.12
CA GLN A 41 -7.92 -10.85 -2.86
C GLN A 41 -8.16 -11.63 -4.16
N TYR A 42 -7.09 -12.05 -4.83
CA TYR A 42 -7.17 -12.83 -6.07
C TYR A 42 -7.16 -14.35 -5.86
N GLY A 43 -6.95 -14.81 -4.63
CA GLY A 43 -6.81 -16.23 -4.32
C GLY A 43 -5.46 -16.83 -4.72
N ASP A 44 -4.47 -16.01 -5.08
CA ASP A 44 -3.08 -16.44 -5.32
C ASP A 44 -2.42 -16.88 -4.00
N GLU A 45 -2.87 -16.34 -2.87
CA GLU A 45 -2.45 -16.74 -1.52
C GLU A 45 -3.65 -17.09 -0.63
N PRO A 46 -3.46 -17.96 0.40
CA PRO A 46 -4.53 -18.31 1.33
C PRO A 46 -5.10 -17.10 2.05
N ASP A 47 -6.41 -17.14 2.30
CA ASP A 47 -7.13 -16.23 3.18
C ASP A 47 -7.29 -16.85 4.58
N PRO A 48 -6.34 -16.62 5.52
CA PRO A 48 -6.36 -17.26 6.83
C PRO A 48 -7.48 -16.74 7.75
N TYR A 49 -8.19 -15.68 7.36
CA TYR A 49 -9.16 -14.99 8.20
C TYR A 49 -10.58 -14.98 7.63
N GLY A 50 -10.79 -15.55 6.43
CA GLY A 50 -12.11 -15.62 5.80
C GLY A 50 -12.68 -14.26 5.39
N TRP A 51 -11.83 -13.36 4.89
CA TRP A 51 -12.20 -12.06 4.34
C TRP A 51 -12.86 -12.13 2.95
N VAL A 52 -12.53 -13.13 2.14
CA VAL A 52 -12.96 -13.23 0.75
C VAL A 52 -14.32 -13.95 0.65
N THR A 53 -15.27 -13.35 -0.05
CA THR A 53 -16.51 -13.99 -0.48
C THR A 53 -16.46 -14.18 -2.00
N VAL A 54 -16.55 -15.42 -2.46
CA VAL A 54 -16.64 -15.74 -3.89
C VAL A 54 -18.10 -15.55 -4.33
N LEU A 55 -18.29 -14.87 -5.45
CA LEU A 55 -19.60 -14.61 -6.05
C LEU A 55 -19.73 -15.45 -7.33
N ASP A 56 -20.93 -15.98 -7.58
CA ASP A 56 -21.29 -16.73 -8.80
C ASP A 56 -21.70 -15.82 -9.96
#